data_AF-A0A969HHQ6-F1
#
_entry.id   AF-A0A969HHQ6-F1
#
_cell.length_a   1.000
_cell.length_b   1.000
_cell.length_c   1.000
_cell.angle_alpha   90.00
_cell.angle_beta   90.00
_cell.angle_gamma   90.00
#
_symmetry.space_group_name_H-M   'P 1'
#
loop_
_entity.id
_entity.type
_entity.pdbx_description
1 polymer ?
#
loop_
_entity_poly.entity_id
_entity_poly.type
_entity_poly.pdbx_seq_one_letter_code
_entity_poly.pdbx_strand_id
1 'polypeptide(L)' 'MAETMTVQEISDYLNMKEDNVILLIEAGELEGQRQGQTWQATRTSIVAYRARQLAEENASQGFEDPDR' A
#
# COMPACT_ATOMS: atom_id res chain seq x y z
N MET A 1 -2.20 -17.26 -12.12
CA MET A 1 -2.97 -16.99 -10.88
C MET A 1 -2.46 -15.66 -10.35
N ALA A 2 -3.35 -14.73 -10.00
CA ALA A 2 -2.91 -13.48 -9.39
C ALA A 2 -2.46 -13.79 -7.95
N GLU A 3 -1.22 -13.44 -7.61
CA GLU A 3 -0.70 -13.63 -6.26
C GLU A 3 -1.39 -12.63 -5.33
N THR A 4 -2.06 -13.13 -4.28
CA THR A 4 -2.82 -12.32 -3.32
C THR A 4 -2.19 -12.44 -1.94
N MET A 5 -2.25 -11.36 -1.18
CA MET A 5 -1.72 -11.26 0.18
C MET A 5 -2.87 -10.94 1.13
N THR A 6 -2.83 -11.51 2.33
CA THR A 6 -3.76 -11.20 3.42
C THR A 6 -3.47 -9.81 4.00
N VAL A 7 -4.46 -9.22 4.68
CA VAL A 7 -4.28 -7.94 5.39
C VAL A 7 -3.05 -7.94 6.30
N GLN A 8 -2.80 -9.04 7.00
CA GLN A 8 -1.66 -9.16 7.91
C GLN A 8 -0.34 -9.05 7.14
N GLU A 9 -0.17 -9.82 6.07
CA GLU A 9 1.03 -9.76 5.22
C GLU A 9 1.23 -8.37 4.59
N ILE A 10 0.14 -7.70 4.22
CA ILE A 10 0.18 -6.34 3.65
C ILE A 10 0.57 -5.33 4.74
N SER A 11 0.02 -5.48 5.95
CA SER A 11 0.34 -4.66 7.12
C SER A 11 1.83 -4.72 7.43
N ASP A 12 2.41 -5.93 7.46
CA ASP A 12 3.84 -6.12 7.64
C ASP A 12 4.66 -5.51 6.48
N TYR A 13 4.21 -5.69 5.23
CA TYR A 13 4.91 -5.18 4.05
C TYR A 13 4.92 -3.64 3.94
N LEU A 14 3.77 -3.01 4.20
CA LEU A 14 3.60 -1.56 4.15
C LEU A 14 3.97 -0.88 5.48
N ASN A 15 4.30 -1.66 6.51
CA ASN A 15 4.53 -1.19 7.88
C ASN A 15 3.39 -0.28 8.36
N MET A 16 2.15 -0.74 8.19
CA MET A 16 0.94 0.01 8.53
C MET A 16 -0.08 -0.87 9.24
N LYS A 17 -0.97 -0.29 10.04
CA LYS A 17 -2.01 -1.06 10.75
C LYS A 17 -2.95 -1.78 9.78
N GLU A 18 -3.38 -2.98 10.15
CA GLU A 18 -4.35 -3.79 9.42
C GLU A 18 -5.66 -3.03 9.12
N ASP A 19 -6.18 -2.24 10.07
CA ASP A 19 -7.37 -1.41 9.86
C ASP A 19 -7.18 -0.42 8.68
N ASN A 20 -5.99 0.17 8.56
CA ASN A 20 -5.69 1.09 7.47
C ASN A 20 -5.58 0.35 6.12
N VAL A 21 -5.03 -0.86 6.12
CA VAL A 21 -4.99 -1.69 4.91
C VAL A 21 -6.42 -2.01 4.45
N ILE A 22 -7.32 -2.35 5.37
CA ILE A 22 -8.73 -2.59 5.05
C ILE A 22 -9.36 -1.33 4.44
N LEU A 23 -9.14 -0.16 5.05
CA LEU A 23 -9.62 1.11 4.51
C LEU A 23 -9.10 1.39 3.09
N LEU A 24 -7.84 1.05 2.79
CA LEU A 24 -7.29 1.19 1.44
C LEU A 24 -7.97 0.26 0.43
N ILE A 25 -8.32 -0.96 0.84
CA ILE A 25 -9.07 -1.89 -0.01
C ILE A 25 -10.50 -1.37 -0.23
N GLU A 26 -11.17 -0.92 0.83
CA GLU A 26 -12.52 -0.36 0.75
C GLU A 26 -12.59 0.93 -0.06
N ALA A 27 -11.55 1.77 0.00
CA ALA A 27 -11.41 2.98 -0.80
C ALA A 27 -11.08 2.69 -2.28
N GLY A 28 -10.71 1.45 -2.62
CA GLY A 28 -10.28 1.05 -3.96
C GLY A 28 -8.84 1.43 -4.30
N GLU A 29 -8.03 1.86 -3.32
CA GLU A 29 -6.60 2.12 -3.50
C GLU A 29 -5.78 0.83 -3.64
N LEU A 30 -6.27 -0.26 -3.04
CA LEU A 30 -5.74 -1.60 -3.23
C LEU A 30 -6.80 -2.47 -3.91
N GLU A 31 -6.43 -3.14 -5.00
CA GLU A 31 -7.30 -4.11 -5.66
C GLU A 31 -7.37 -5.37 -4.79
N GLY A 32 -8.40 -5.44 -3.98
CA GLY A 32 -8.65 -6.53 -3.06
C GLY A 32 -10.12 -6.86 -2.89
N GLN A 33 -10.38 -7.99 -2.27
CA GLN A 33 -11.71 -8.46 -1.96
C GLN A 33 -11.71 -9.26 -0.66
N ARG A 34 -12.89 -9.35 -0.06
CA ARG A 34 -13.11 -10.19 1.12
C ARG A 34 -13.33 -11.64 0.68
N GLN A 35 -12.44 -12.54 1.11
CA GLN A 35 -12.63 -13.99 0.98
C GLN A 35 -13.03 -14.57 2.34
N GLY A 36 -14.34 -14.80 2.50
CA GLY A 36 -14.90 -15.30 3.76
C GLY A 36 -14.75 -14.27 4.90
N GLN A 37 -13.90 -14.59 5.88
CA GLN A 37 -13.64 -13.72 7.03
C GLN A 37 -12.39 -12.85 6.88
N THR A 38 -11.61 -13.05 5.81
CA THR A 38 -10.31 -12.37 5.63
C THR A 38 -10.35 -11.48 4.40
N TRP A 39 -9.75 -10.31 4.48
CA TRP A 39 -9.51 -9.45 3.32
C TRP A 39 -8.18 -9.83 2.65
N GLN A 40 -8.17 -9.80 1.32
CA GLN A 40 -6.97 -10.09 0.54
C GLN A 40 -6.85 -9.06 -0.58
N ALA A 41 -5.63 -8.63 -0.88
CA ALA A 41 -5.36 -7.75 -2.02
C ALA A 41 -4.30 -8.35 -2.95
N THR A 42 -4.33 -7.94 -4.21
CA THR A 42 -3.38 -8.41 -5.22
C THR A 42 -2.00 -7.82 -4.96
N ARG A 43 -0.96 -8.65 -5.03
CA ARG A 43 0.43 -8.23 -4.82
C ARG A 43 0.83 -7.07 -5.73
N THR A 44 0.34 -7.06 -6.97
CA THR A 44 0.61 -6.00 -7.95
C THR A 44 0.10 -4.64 -7.48
N SER A 45 -1.14 -4.55 -6.96
CA SER A 45 -1.69 -3.28 -6.47
C SER A 45 -0.96 -2.78 -5.22
N ILE A 46 -0.57 -3.69 -4.33
CA ILE A 46 0.21 -3.38 -3.11
C ILE A 46 1.58 -2.79 -3.47
N VAL A 47 2.30 -3.42 -4.40
CA VAL A 47 3.62 -2.94 -4.86
C VAL A 47 3.48 -1.58 -5.57
N ALA A 48 2.46 -1.41 -6.41
CA ALA A 48 2.20 -0.13 -7.08
C ALA A 48 1.89 0.98 -6.07
N TYR A 49 1.08 0.70 -5.03
CA TYR A 49 0.81 1.63 -3.94
C TYR A 49 2.09 2.03 -3.21
N ARG A 50 2.94 1.07 -2.83
CA ARG A 50 4.22 1.37 -2.15
C ARG A 50 5.18 2.19 -3.02
N ALA A 51 5.24 1.90 -4.32
CA ALA A 51 6.06 2.68 -5.25
C ALA A 51 5.60 4.14 -5.36
N ARG A 52 4.27 4.39 -5.33
CA ARG A 52 3.71 5.75 -5.28
C ARG A 52 4.12 6.48 -4.01
N GLN A 53 3.99 5.84 -2.84
CA GLN A 53 4.43 6.43 -1.57
C GLN A 53 5.90 6.83 -1.59
N LEU A 54 6.78 5.92 -2.05
CA LEU A 54 8.21 6.22 -2.13
C LEU A 54 8.51 7.37 -3.10
N ALA A 55 7.78 7.49 -4.20
CA ALA A 55 7.94 8.60 -5.13
C ALA A 55 7.52 9.94 -4.49
N GLU A 56 6.42 9.96 -3.73
CA GLU A 56 5.93 11.14 -3.01
C GLU A 56 6.87 11.54 -1.87
N GLU A 57 7.41 10.56 -1.14
CA GLU A 57 8.42 10.77 -0.09
C GLU A 57 9.68 11.41 -0.68
N ASN A 58 10.23 10.87 -1.78
CA ASN A 58 11.40 11.43 -2.45
C ASN A 58 11.13 12.83 -3.03
N ALA A 59 9.95 13.06 -3.61
CA ALA A 59 9.56 14.38 -4.13
C ALA A 59 9.46 15.43 -3.02
N SER A 60 9.02 15.03 -1.82
CA SER A 60 8.91 15.90 -0.66
C SER A 60 10.26 16.23 -0.01
N GLN A 61 11.28 15.39 -0.21
CA GLN A 61 12.66 15.62 0.27
C GLN A 61 13.57 16.32 -0.75
N GLY A 62 13.13 16.48 -1.99
CA GLY A 62 13.96 16.93 -3.12
C GLY A 62 14.09 18.45 -3.32
N PHE A 63 13.67 19.29 -2.37
CA PHE A 63 13.78 20.75 -2.50
C PHE A 63 14.33 21.40 -1.22
N GLU A 64 15.53 21.01 -0.82
CA GLU A 64 16.40 21.90 -0.05
C GLU A 64 17.38 22.52 -1.06
N ASP A 65 16.99 23.67 -1.64
CA ASP A 65 17.81 24.52 -2.49
C ASP A 65 19.12 24.86 -1.73
N PRO A 66 20.32 24.45 -2.20
CA PRO A 66 21.58 24.78 -1.52
C PRO A 66 22.12 26.18 -1.85
N ASP A 67 21.33 27.07 -2.47
CA ASP A 67 21.77 28.38 -2.96
C ASP A 67 21.32 29.56 -2.06
N ARG A 68 21.77 29.58 -0.80
CA ARG A 68 21.66 30.76 0.06
C ARG A 68 22.95 31.11 0.80
#